data_AF-A0A699WSJ2-F1
#
_entry.id   AF-A0A699WSJ2-F1
#
_cell.length_a   1.000
_cell.length_b   1.000
_cell.length_c   1.000
_cell.angle_alpha   90.00
_cell.angle_beta   90.00
_cell.angle_gamma   90.00
#
_symmetry.space_group_name_H-M   'P 1'
#
loop_
_entity.id
_entity.type
_entity.pdbx_description
1 polymer ?
#
loop_
_entity_poly.entity_id
_entity_poly.type
_entity_poly.pdbx_seq_one_letter_code
_entity_poly.pdbx_strand_id
1 'polypeptide(L)'
;LILHDAVIVCGKKEVHVPLKKRMLVVKGVDCVSRLKVVSCMKVKKYVDHGSCLFIAQVVEKEPIERHLEDVPVICKFLDVFPKDLPGLPPPQQVEFEIELVPGAAPVARTPYRLAPSE
;
A
#
# COMPACT_ATOMS: atom_id res chain seq x y z
N LEU A 1 -20.71 -0.83 -17.75
CA LEU A 1 -19.98 -1.57 -16.69
C LEU A 1 -21.04 -2.26 -15.84
N ILE A 2 -21.17 -3.58 -15.95
CA ILE A 2 -22.20 -4.30 -15.20
C ILE A 2 -21.73 -4.38 -13.75
N LEU A 3 -22.33 -3.57 -12.88
CA LEU A 3 -22.12 -3.60 -11.44
C LEU A 3 -22.90 -4.80 -10.90
N HIS A 4 -22.25 -5.94 -10.76
CA HIS A 4 -22.76 -7.02 -9.94
C HIS A 4 -22.12 -6.88 -8.57
N ASP A 5 -22.91 -6.44 -7.58
CA ASP A 5 -22.46 -6.35 -6.20
C ASP A 5 -22.23 -7.76 -5.66
N ALA A 6 -20.96 -8.14 -5.52
CA ALA A 6 -20.57 -9.35 -4.80
C ALA A 6 -20.44 -9.01 -3.31
N VAL A 7 -21.06 -9.81 -2.44
CA VAL A 7 -20.96 -9.63 -0.99
C VAL A 7 -19.90 -10.56 -0.43
N ILE A 8 -18.88 -10.01 0.22
CA ILE A 8 -17.81 -10.77 0.87
C ILE A 8 -18.15 -10.94 2.35
N VAL A 9 -18.40 -12.19 2.76
CA VAL A 9 -18.68 -12.55 4.15
C VAL A 9 -17.41 -13.12 4.78
N CYS A 10 -16.51 -12.23 5.22
CA CYS A 10 -15.18 -12.59 5.74
C CYS A 10 -15.23 -13.60 6.88
N GLY A 11 -16.15 -13.42 7.84
CA GLY A 11 -16.28 -14.33 8.99
C GLY A 11 -16.62 -15.78 8.63
N LYS A 12 -17.19 -16.01 7.44
CA LYS A 12 -17.50 -17.35 6.92
C LYS A 12 -16.57 -17.76 5.78
N LYS A 13 -15.64 -16.91 5.37
CA LYS A 13 -14.82 -17.06 4.16
C LYS A 13 -15.67 -17.32 2.91
N GLU A 14 -16.79 -16.61 2.73
CA GLU A 14 -17.71 -16.80 1.59
C GLU A 14 -17.79 -15.54 0.70
N VAL A 15 -17.96 -15.75 -0.60
CA VAL A 15 -18.31 -14.70 -1.57
C VAL A 15 -19.66 -15.02 -2.19
N HIS A 16 -20.62 -14.12 -2.05
CA HIS A 16 -21.97 -14.26 -2.56
C HIS A 16 -22.12 -13.41 -3.82
N VAL A 17 -22.39 -14.06 -4.95
CA VAL A 17 -22.55 -13.39 -6.25
C VAL A 17 -24.00 -13.55 -6.72
N PRO A 18 -24.76 -12.45 -6.86
CA PRO A 18 -26.13 -12.52 -7.37
C PRO A 18 -26.14 -12.79 -8.87
N LEU A 19 -26.76 -13.90 -9.28
CA LEU A 19 -26.91 -14.34 -10.67
C LEU A 19 -28.40 -14.39 -11.04
N LYS A 20 -28.91 -13.30 -11.61
CA LYS A 20 -30.31 -13.13 -12.04
C LYS A 20 -31.33 -13.46 -10.91
N LYS A 21 -31.71 -14.73 -10.76
CA LYS A 21 -32.68 -15.25 -9.76
C LYS A 21 -32.06 -16.22 -8.74
N ARG A 22 -30.75 -16.45 -8.78
CA ARG A 22 -30.03 -17.38 -7.91
C ARG A 22 -28.83 -16.68 -7.29
N MET A 23 -28.37 -17.18 -6.15
CA MET A 23 -27.16 -16.71 -5.50
C MET A 23 -26.10 -17.80 -5.60
N LEU A 24 -24.95 -17.47 -6.20
CA LEU A 24 -23.77 -18.33 -6.18
C LEU A 24 -22.99 -18.01 -4.91
N VAL A 25 -22.69 -19.05 -4.12
CA VAL A 25 -21.87 -18.95 -2.92
C VAL A 25 -20.54 -19.64 -3.19
N VAL A 26 -19.48 -18.85 -3.31
CA VAL A 26 -18.11 -19.36 -3.41
C VAL A 26 -17.55 -19.46 -2.00
N LYS A 27 -17.27 -20.68 -1.55
CA LYS A 27 -16.64 -20.92 -0.26
C LYS A 27 -15.13 -20.90 -0.40
N GLY A 28 -14.48 -20.18 0.49
CA GLY A 28 -13.03 -20.19 0.65
C GLY A 28 -12.56 -21.60 0.99
N VAL A 29 -11.42 -21.96 0.45
CA VAL A 29 -10.76 -23.23 0.75
C VAL A 29 -10.30 -23.16 2.20
N ASP A 30 -10.73 -24.13 3.03
CA ASP A 30 -10.18 -24.26 4.36
C ASP A 30 -8.82 -24.97 4.26
N CYS A 31 -7.81 -24.47 4.96
CA CYS A 31 -6.40 -24.85 4.77
C CYS A 31 -6.12 -26.35 5.00
N VAL A 32 -7.07 -27.06 5.63
CA VAL A 32 -7.03 -28.51 5.88
C VAL A 32 -7.41 -29.33 4.64
N SER A 33 -8.13 -28.73 3.69
CA SER A 33 -8.62 -29.40 2.49
C SER A 33 -7.65 -29.27 1.32
N ARG A 34 -7.34 -30.40 0.65
CA ARG A 34 -6.53 -30.40 -0.57
C ARG A 34 -7.27 -29.69 -1.70
N LEU A 35 -6.58 -28.81 -2.43
CA LEU A 35 -7.10 -28.19 -3.65
C LEU A 35 -7.51 -29.27 -4.66
N LYS A 36 -8.77 -29.22 -5.12
CA LYS A 36 -9.26 -30.11 -6.17
C LYS A 36 -8.93 -29.52 -7.53
N VAL A 37 -7.80 -29.93 -8.09
CA VAL A 37 -7.40 -29.59 -9.46
C VAL A 37 -8.10 -30.53 -10.45
N VAL A 38 -8.62 -29.99 -11.54
CA VAL A 38 -9.23 -30.75 -12.64
C VAL A 38 -8.54 -30.43 -13.95
N SER A 39 -8.41 -31.42 -14.84
CA SER A 39 -7.81 -31.19 -16.16
C SER A 39 -8.75 -30.44 -17.10
N CYS A 40 -8.17 -29.74 -18.08
CA CYS A 40 -8.93 -29.04 -19.12
C CYS A 40 -9.89 -29.97 -19.91
N MET A 41 -9.48 -31.24 -20.13
CA MET A 41 -10.33 -32.24 -20.77
C MET A 41 -11.59 -32.55 -19.95
N LYS A 42 -11.46 -32.61 -18.62
CA LYS A 42 -12.58 -32.87 -17.72
C LYS A 42 -13.50 -31.66 -17.62
N VAL A 43 -12.93 -30.46 -17.58
CA VAL A 43 -13.69 -29.20 -17.68
C VAL A 43 -14.50 -29.14 -18.97
N LYS A 44 -13.88 -29.46 -20.12
CA LYS A 44 -14.57 -29.50 -21.43
C LYS A 44 -15.78 -30.44 -21.40
N LYS A 45 -15.62 -31.66 -20.86
CA LYS A 45 -16.75 -32.60 -20.72
C LYS A 45 -17.90 -32.00 -19.90
N TYR A 46 -17.63 -31.35 -18.78
CA TYR A 46 -18.70 -30.74 -17.98
C TYR A 46 -19.46 -29.66 -18.74
N VAL A 47 -18.75 -28.83 -19.50
CA VAL A 47 -19.35 -27.79 -20.35
C VAL A 47 -20.18 -28.43 -21.47
N ASP A 48 -19.68 -29.48 -22.12
CA ASP A 48 -20.41 -30.21 -23.16
C ASP A 48 -21.71 -30.84 -22.62
N HIS A 49 -21.77 -31.17 -21.32
CA HIS A 49 -22.97 -31.67 -20.64
C HIS A 49 -23.89 -30.55 -20.11
N GLY A 50 -23.66 -29.29 -20.50
CA GLY A 50 -24.49 -28.14 -20.14
C GLY A 50 -24.18 -27.53 -18.77
N SER A 51 -23.05 -27.85 -18.14
CA SER A 51 -22.63 -27.20 -16.90
C SER A 51 -22.08 -25.79 -17.18
N CYS A 52 -22.38 -24.83 -16.31
CA CYS A 52 -21.83 -23.48 -16.40
C CYS A 52 -20.40 -23.43 -15.83
N LEU A 53 -19.48 -22.81 -16.56
CA LEU A 53 -18.12 -22.51 -16.10
C LEU A 53 -18.06 -21.07 -15.58
N PHE A 54 -17.47 -20.88 -14.41
CA PHE A 54 -17.16 -19.58 -13.84
C PHE A 54 -15.64 -19.44 -13.70
N ILE A 55 -15.11 -18.31 -14.15
CA ILE A 55 -13.69 -17.96 -14.02
C ILE A 55 -13.62 -16.70 -13.17
N ALA A 56 -12.80 -16.74 -12.12
CA ALA A 56 -12.49 -15.59 -11.30
C ALA A 56 -11.02 -15.24 -11.51
N GLN A 57 -10.75 -13.97 -11.80
CA GLN A 57 -9.41 -13.43 -11.87
C GLN A 57 -9.25 -12.44 -10.73
N VAL A 58 -8.23 -12.65 -9.89
CA VAL A 58 -7.81 -11.65 -8.90
C VAL A 58 -6.79 -10.77 -9.59
N VAL A 59 -7.14 -9.49 -9.75
CA VAL A 59 -6.21 -8.47 -10.21
C VAL A 59 -5.90 -7.61 -9.00
N GLU A 60 -4.67 -7.72 -8.51
CA GLU A 60 -4.13 -6.72 -7.60
C GLU A 60 -3.99 -5.43 -8.40
N LYS A 61 -4.77 -4.41 -8.03
CA LYS A 61 -4.54 -3.09 -8.58
C LYS A 61 -3.31 -2.57 -7.88
N GLU A 62 -2.31 -2.18 -8.67
CA GLU A 62 -1.23 -1.30 -8.18
C GLU A 62 -1.90 -0.22 -7.33
N PRO A 63 -1.43 -0.01 -6.09
CA PRO A 63 -1.95 1.07 -5.28
C PRO A 63 -1.78 2.33 -6.12
N ILE A 64 -2.86 3.08 -6.31
CA ILE A 64 -2.75 4.47 -6.78
C ILE A 64 -1.73 5.09 -5.83
N GLU A 65 -0.61 5.58 -6.37
CA GLU A 65 0.40 6.27 -5.58
C GLU A 65 -0.33 7.30 -4.74
N ARG A 66 -0.35 7.08 -3.42
CA ARG A 66 -0.98 8.01 -2.51
C ARG A 66 -0.05 9.20 -2.44
N HIS A 67 -0.47 10.30 -3.02
CA HIS A 67 0.30 11.53 -2.92
C HIS A 67 -0.02 12.22 -1.58
N LEU A 68 0.82 13.16 -1.16
CA LEU A 68 0.63 13.89 0.10
C LEU A 68 -0.70 14.64 0.12
N GLU A 69 -1.17 15.01 -1.06
CA GLU A 69 -2.45 15.64 -1.37
C GLU A 69 -3.67 14.74 -1.11
N ASP A 70 -3.48 13.44 -0.88
CA ASP A 70 -4.58 12.51 -0.53
C ASP A 70 -4.83 12.44 0.98
N VAL A 71 -3.93 13.03 1.80
CA VAL A 71 -4.06 13.04 3.26
C VAL A 71 -4.68 14.38 3.70
N PRO A 72 -5.94 14.41 4.19
CA PRO A 72 -6.68 15.66 4.43
C PRO A 72 -6.00 16.66 5.37
N VAL A 73 -5.14 16.18 6.26
CA VAL A 73 -4.36 17.03 7.17
C VAL A 73 -3.18 17.67 6.43
N ILE A 74 -2.49 16.91 5.57
CA ILE A 74 -1.30 17.37 4.85
C ILE A 74 -1.68 18.36 3.75
N CYS A 75 -2.83 18.18 3.09
CA CYS A 75 -3.34 19.15 2.10
C CYS A 75 -3.44 20.58 2.63
N LYS A 76 -3.66 20.75 3.95
CA LYS A 76 -3.79 22.06 4.59
C LYS A 76 -2.44 22.75 4.82
N PHE A 77 -1.34 22.03 4.70
CA PHE A 77 0.02 22.49 5.00
C PHE A 77 1.03 22.04 3.93
N LEU A 78 0.64 21.97 2.65
CA LEU A 78 1.56 21.53 1.58
C LEU A 78 2.79 22.44 1.45
N ASP A 79 2.70 23.68 1.91
CA ASP A 79 3.77 24.66 1.98
C ASP A 79 4.88 24.31 2.98
N VAL A 80 4.60 23.51 4.01
CA VAL A 80 5.62 23.06 4.99
C VAL A 80 6.29 21.74 4.59
N PHE A 81 5.81 21.08 3.53
CA PHE A 81 6.40 19.86 2.96
C PHE A 81 6.90 20.09 1.52
N PRO A 82 7.80 21.06 1.29
CA PRO A 82 8.34 21.28 -0.04
C PRO A 82 9.21 20.10 -0.46
N LYS A 83 9.23 19.82 -1.77
CA LYS A 83 10.04 18.74 -2.35
C LYS A 83 11.55 18.94 -2.10
N ASP A 84 11.97 20.20 -2.05
CA ASP A 84 13.34 20.64 -1.74
C ASP A 84 13.33 21.60 -0.55
N LEU A 85 14.37 21.56 0.29
CA LEU A 85 14.45 22.43 1.48
C LEU A 85 14.62 23.91 1.08
N PRO A 86 13.93 24.87 1.73
CA PRO A 86 13.89 26.29 1.32
C PRO A 86 15.18 27.10 1.60
N GLY A 87 16.34 26.44 1.70
CA GLY A 87 17.60 27.09 2.04
C GLY A 87 17.73 27.42 3.53
N LEU A 88 18.68 28.30 3.87
CA LEU A 88 18.88 28.75 5.24
C LEU A 88 17.70 29.62 5.69
N PRO A 89 17.19 29.44 6.93
CA PRO A 89 16.16 30.32 7.45
C PRO A 89 16.70 31.76 7.52
N PRO A 90 15.82 32.77 7.43
CA PRO A 90 16.20 34.16 7.68
C PRO A 90 16.89 34.31 9.05
N PRO A 91 17.75 35.34 9.23
CA PRO A 91 18.31 35.66 10.53
C PRO A 91 17.20 35.73 11.58
N GLN A 92 17.30 34.90 12.61
CA GLN A 92 16.29 34.86 13.66
C GLN A 92 16.43 36.11 14.53
N GLN A 93 15.30 36.64 15.02
CA GLN A 93 15.29 37.79 15.93
C GLN A 93 15.83 37.44 17.34
N VAL A 94 15.91 36.15 17.65
CA VAL A 94 16.43 35.63 18.92
C VAL A 94 17.85 35.13 18.70
N GLU A 95 18.78 35.66 19.47
CA GLU A 95 20.14 35.12 19.55
C GLU A 95 20.12 33.86 20.44
N PHE A 96 20.67 32.75 19.94
CA PHE A 96 20.91 31.58 20.76
C PHE A 96 22.25 31.72 21.45
N GLU A 97 22.23 31.75 22.78
CA GLU A 97 23.44 31.67 23.59
C GLU A 97 23.80 30.21 23.88
N ILE A 98 25.06 29.85 23.68
CA ILE A 98 25.57 28.52 24.04
C ILE A 98 26.18 28.64 25.44
N GLU A 99 25.41 28.24 26.45
CA GLU A 99 25.90 28.17 27.82
C GLU A 99 26.90 27.00 27.97
N LEU A 100 28.12 27.32 28.38
CA LEU A 100 29.13 26.32 28.69
C LEU A 100 29.05 25.94 30.16
N VAL A 101 29.20 24.65 30.45
CA VAL A 101 29.41 24.20 31.83
C VAL A 101 30.69 24.83 32.40
N PRO A 102 30.70 25.29 33.67
CA PRO A 102 31.88 25.89 34.28
C PRO A 102 33.10 24.97 34.18
N GLY A 103 34.20 25.48 33.62
CA GLY A 103 35.44 24.72 33.41
C GLY A 103 35.55 24.01 32.06
N ALA A 104 34.56 24.15 31.15
CA ALA A 104 34.69 23.69 29.78
C ALA A 104 35.80 24.44 29.03
N ALA A 105 36.75 23.70 28.46
CA ALA A 105 37.80 24.25 27.61
C ALA A 105 37.41 24.13 26.13
N PRO A 106 37.80 25.09 25.26
CA PRO A 106 37.60 24.97 23.83
C PRO A 106 38.30 23.72 23.28
N VAL A 107 37.60 22.97 22.42
CA VAL A 107 38.16 21.79 21.77
C VAL A 107 38.68 22.17 20.40
N ALA A 108 39.99 22.07 20.19
CA ALA A 108 40.62 22.16 18.87
C ALA A 108 40.98 20.75 18.39
N ARG A 109 40.47 20.34 17.23
CA ARG A 109 40.84 19.09 16.55
C ARG A 109 41.27 19.41 15.12
N THR A 110 42.28 18.70 14.63
CA THR A 110 42.69 18.82 13.23
C THR A 110 41.58 18.28 12.32
N PRO A 111 41.30 18.93 11.18
CA PRO A 111 40.36 18.40 10.19
C PRO A 111 40.79 17.00 9.73
N TYR A 112 39.81 16.12 9.49
CA TYR A 112 40.08 14.82 8.88
C TYR A 112 40.61 15.02 7.45
N ARG A 113 41.50 14.12 7.01
CA ARG A 113 41.96 14.10 5.62
C ARG A 113 40.81 13.65 4.72
N LEU A 114 40.40 14.51 3.80
CA LEU A 114 39.50 14.14 2.71
C LEU A 114 40.33 13.50 1.59
N ALA A 115 39.76 12.49 0.92
CA ALA A 115 40.33 11.99 -0.32
C ALA A 115 40.20 13.07 -1.42
N PRO A 116 41.08 13.08 -2.44
CA PRO A 116 40.91 13.94 -3.61
C PRO A 116 39.56 13.68 -4.29
N SER A 117 38.94 14.72 -4.81
CA SER A 117 37.85 14.56 -5.78
C SER A 117 38.39 13.91 -7.05
N GLU A 118 37.65 12.94 -7.59
CA GLU A 118 37.95 12.31 -8.89
C GLU A 118 37.98 13.32 -10.05
#